data_AF-A0A6A4WMF8-F1
#
_entry.id   AF-A0A6A4WMF8-F1
#
_cell.length_a   1.000
_cell.length_b   1.000
_cell.length_c   1.000
_cell.angle_alpha   90.00
_cell.angle_beta   90.00
_cell.angle_gamma   90.00
#
_symmetry.space_group_name_H-M   'P 1'
#
loop_
_entity.id
_entity.type
_entity.pdbx_description
1 polymer ?
#
loop_
_entity_poly.entity_id
_entity_poly.type
_entity_poly.pdbx_seq_one_letter_code
_entity_poly.pdbx_strand_id
1 'polypeptide(L)'
;MRHVRELSRQRATAAHPHPDPTPGHDSLARWGSVTLSQLRTGTSPLTRDTLHKIGPEVDDECPACGEPDSAAHLLTDCPAYEAARRRRWGVDPRLVDVLGGPATKVVTFIEDVGRTEPPLDPPAPPPP
;
A
#
# COMPACT_ATOMS: atom_id res chain seq x y z
N MET A 1 10.42 15.04 24.95
CA MET A 1 9.76 14.20 23.91
C MET A 1 10.04 14.69 22.48
N ARG A 2 9.70 15.93 22.08
CA ARG A 2 9.96 16.45 20.71
C ARG A 2 11.44 16.42 20.31
N HIS A 3 12.32 16.88 21.19
CA HIS A 3 13.76 16.98 20.92
C HIS A 3 14.44 15.62 20.66
N VAL A 4 13.99 14.55 21.32
CA VAL A 4 14.53 13.19 21.10
C VAL A 4 14.13 12.64 19.73
N ARG A 5 12.89 12.89 19.29
CA ARG A 5 12.41 12.48 17.95
C ARG A 5 13.15 13.20 16.82
N GLU A 6 13.47 14.49 17.03
CA GLU A 6 14.25 15.30 16.11
C GLU A 6 15.67 14.74 15.92
N LEU A 7 16.35 14.42 17.03
CA LEU A 7 17.70 13.85 17.00
C LEU A 7 17.73 12.45 16.36
N SER A 8 16.72 11.62 16.60
CA SER A 8 16.57 10.32 15.93
C SER A 8 16.35 10.47 14.42
N ARG A 9 15.54 11.46 14.00
CA ARG A 9 15.30 11.74 12.58
C ARG A 9 16.58 12.20 11.87
N GLN A 10 17.34 13.11 12.48
CA GLN A 10 18.60 13.62 11.95
C GLN A 10 19.65 12.50 11.76
N ARG A 11 19.73 11.57 12.72
CA ARG A 11 20.63 10.41 12.63
C ARG A 11 20.25 9.45 11.51
N ALA A 12 18.95 9.17 11.34
CA ALA A 12 18.48 8.33 10.24
C ALA A 12 18.82 8.94 8.87
N THR A 13 18.55 10.24 8.67
CA THR A 13 18.82 10.94 7.40
C THR A 13 20.31 11.07 7.06
N ALA A 14 21.18 11.12 8.06
CA ALA A 14 22.63 11.29 7.85
C ALA A 14 23.36 9.97 7.52
N ALA A 15 22.81 8.82 7.93
CA ALA A 15 23.49 7.54 7.84
C ALA A 15 23.31 6.85 6.49
N HIS A 16 22.17 7.05 5.81
CA HIS A 16 21.84 6.36 4.57
C HIS A 16 21.04 7.25 3.60
N PRO A 17 21.22 7.11 2.27
CA PRO A 17 20.36 7.75 1.29
C PRO A 17 18.96 7.12 1.38
N HIS A 18 18.11 7.72 2.22
CA HIS A 18 16.71 7.35 2.30
C HIS A 18 15.94 8.05 1.17
N PRO A 19 14.99 7.37 0.52
CA PRO A 19 14.06 8.05 -0.36
C PRO A 19 13.30 9.11 0.43
N ASP A 20 12.92 10.20 -0.25
CA ASP A 20 12.20 11.29 0.40
C ASP A 20 10.96 10.77 1.16
N PRO A 21 10.72 11.29 2.38
CA PRO A 21 9.58 10.88 3.18
C PRO A 21 8.28 11.31 2.50
N THR A 22 7.28 10.42 2.47
CA THR A 22 5.97 10.75 1.93
C THR A 22 5.33 11.89 2.74
N PRO A 23 4.96 13.02 2.11
CA PRO A 23 4.36 14.15 2.81
C PRO A 23 3.12 13.76 3.62
N GLY A 24 3.11 14.11 4.90
CA GLY A 24 1.98 13.85 5.82
C GLY A 24 1.94 12.44 6.42
N HIS A 25 2.90 11.57 6.13
CA HIS A 25 2.96 10.18 6.66
C HIS A 25 2.82 10.12 8.18
N ASP A 26 3.60 10.94 8.92
CA ASP A 26 3.61 10.93 10.39
C ASP A 26 2.34 11.52 11.02
N SER A 27 1.46 12.11 10.21
CA SER A 27 0.17 12.65 10.63
C SER A 27 -0.98 11.65 10.43
N LEU A 28 -0.73 10.50 9.79
CA LEU A 28 -1.72 9.45 9.62
C LEU A 28 -1.99 8.72 10.94
N ALA A 29 -3.20 8.16 11.06
CA ALA A 29 -3.46 7.13 12.06
C ALA A 29 -2.51 5.94 11.83
N ARG A 30 -2.25 5.18 12.90
CA ARG A 30 -1.28 4.07 12.89
C ARG A 30 -1.50 3.12 11.71
N TRP A 31 -2.74 2.74 11.45
CA TRP A 31 -3.08 1.85 10.34
C TRP A 31 -2.60 2.42 9.00
N GLY A 32 -2.99 3.65 8.65
CA GLY A 32 -2.61 4.26 7.38
C GLY A 32 -1.09 4.43 7.21
N SER A 33 -0.37 4.80 8.28
CA SER A 33 1.09 4.89 8.25
C SER A 33 1.76 3.52 8.00
N VAL A 34 1.29 2.47 8.67
CA VAL A 34 1.80 1.11 8.47
C VAL A 34 1.49 0.61 7.06
N THR A 35 0.24 0.74 6.62
CA THR A 35 -0.20 0.34 5.28
C THR A 35 0.63 1.00 4.19
N LEU A 36 0.84 2.32 4.27
CA LEU A 36 1.64 3.05 3.29
C LEU A 36 3.12 2.60 3.32
N SER A 37 3.68 2.38 4.51
CA SER A 37 5.05 1.86 4.63
C SER A 37 5.21 0.50 3.97
N GLN A 38 4.26 -0.41 4.19
CA GLN A 38 4.27 -1.75 3.61
C GLN A 38 4.05 -1.75 2.09
N LEU A 39 3.18 -0.87 1.58
CA LEU A 39 3.00 -0.66 0.13
C LEU A 39 4.28 -0.13 -0.51
N ARG A 40 4.98 0.80 0.14
CA ARG A 40 6.27 1.31 -0.34
C ARG A 40 7.35 0.25 -0.41
N THR A 41 7.33 -0.73 0.50
CA THR A 41 8.31 -1.82 0.51
C THR A 41 7.88 -3.02 -0.33
N GLY A 42 6.67 -3.02 -0.91
CA GLY A 42 6.14 -4.17 -1.65
C GLY A 42 5.90 -5.39 -0.75
N THR A 43 5.53 -5.16 0.51
CA THR A 43 5.30 -6.22 1.50
C THR A 43 3.98 -5.99 2.23
N SER A 44 2.99 -5.46 1.52
CA SER A 44 1.67 -5.16 2.09
C SER A 44 0.80 -6.40 2.10
N PRO A 45 0.20 -6.79 3.23
CA PRO A 45 -0.75 -7.91 3.23
C PRO A 45 -2.06 -7.59 2.48
N LEU A 46 -2.19 -6.38 1.91
CA LEU A 46 -3.33 -5.99 1.07
C LEU A 46 -3.21 -6.46 -0.39
N THR A 47 -2.03 -6.95 -0.80
CA THR A 47 -1.75 -7.42 -2.15
C THR A 47 -1.50 -8.93 -2.14
N ARG A 48 -2.05 -9.66 -3.11
CA ARG A 48 -1.94 -11.12 -3.16
C ARG A 48 -0.51 -11.61 -3.38
N ASP A 49 0.37 -10.85 -4.04
CA ASP A 49 1.80 -11.19 -4.13
C ASP A 49 2.46 -11.46 -2.77
N THR A 50 2.12 -10.64 -1.78
CA THR A 50 2.63 -10.74 -0.42
C THR A 50 1.98 -11.91 0.32
N LEU A 51 0.68 -12.12 0.15
CA LEU A 51 -0.04 -13.23 0.78
C LEU A 51 0.40 -14.58 0.21
N HIS A 52 0.59 -14.68 -1.10
CA HIS A 52 1.15 -15.86 -1.73
C HIS A 52 2.54 -16.19 -1.17
N LYS A 53 3.41 -15.18 -1.13
CA LYS A 53 4.79 -15.33 -0.64
C LYS A 53 4.88 -15.79 0.81
N ILE A 54 3.95 -15.39 1.68
CA ILE A 54 3.97 -15.75 3.11
C ILE A 54 3.08 -16.96 3.43
N GLY A 55 2.32 -17.49 2.46
CA GLY A 55 1.61 -18.77 2.56
C GLY A 55 0.09 -18.75 2.85
N PRO A 56 -0.58 -17.65 3.25
CA PRO A 56 -2.04 -17.61 3.35
C PRO A 56 -2.79 -17.88 2.04
N GLU A 57 -2.21 -17.53 0.89
CA GLU A 57 -2.86 -17.67 -0.40
C GLU A 57 -2.08 -18.56 -1.37
N VAL A 58 -2.81 -19.25 -2.25
CA VAL A 58 -2.25 -20.24 -3.17
C VAL A 58 -1.67 -19.63 -4.44
N ASP A 59 -2.13 -18.44 -4.81
CA ASP A 59 -1.69 -17.66 -5.97
C ASP A 59 -1.60 -16.16 -5.63
N ASP A 60 -1.01 -15.40 -6.55
CA ASP A 60 -0.83 -13.96 -6.46
C ASP A 60 -1.86 -13.17 -7.28
N GLU A 61 -2.99 -13.77 -7.66
CA GLU A 61 -3.97 -13.15 -8.56
C GLU A 61 -4.80 -12.07 -7.85
N CYS A 62 -5.03 -10.96 -8.54
CA CYS A 62 -5.85 -9.87 -8.02
C CYS A 62 -7.31 -10.31 -7.97
N PRO A 63 -7.97 -10.28 -6.79
CA PRO A 63 -9.37 -10.71 -6.66
C PRO A 63 -10.35 -9.86 -7.48
N ALA A 64 -9.93 -8.69 -7.97
CA ALA A 64 -10.78 -7.78 -8.72
C ALA A 64 -10.66 -7.95 -10.26
N CYS A 65 -9.52 -8.42 -10.77
CA CYS A 65 -9.30 -8.50 -12.22
C CYS A 65 -8.50 -9.72 -12.71
N GLY A 66 -7.97 -10.57 -11.82
CA GLY A 66 -7.24 -11.79 -12.15
C GLY A 66 -5.79 -11.62 -12.61
N GLU A 67 -5.26 -10.39 -12.64
CA GLU A 67 -3.85 -10.12 -12.98
C GLU A 67 -2.97 -10.17 -11.72
N PRO A 68 -1.63 -10.35 -11.84
CA PRO A 68 -0.74 -10.37 -10.68
C PRO A 68 -0.88 -9.13 -9.77
N ASP A 69 -1.21 -9.37 -8.50
CA ASP A 69 -1.57 -8.34 -7.53
C ASP A 69 -0.36 -7.87 -6.72
N SER A 70 0.26 -6.79 -7.19
CA SER A 70 1.33 -6.11 -6.49
C SER A 70 0.91 -4.71 -6.04
N ALA A 71 1.75 -4.04 -5.23
CA ALA A 71 1.53 -2.64 -4.87
C ALA A 71 1.47 -1.72 -6.11
N ALA A 72 2.25 -2.03 -7.16
CA ALA A 72 2.18 -1.33 -8.44
C ALA A 72 0.81 -1.54 -9.08
N HIS A 73 0.40 -2.81 -9.21
CA HIS A 73 -0.90 -3.17 -9.77
C HIS A 73 -2.05 -2.45 -9.05
N LEU A 74 -2.13 -2.57 -7.72
CA LEU A 74 -3.16 -1.94 -6.90
C LEU A 74 -3.23 -0.42 -7.09
N LEU A 75 -2.08 0.25 -7.13
CA LEU A 75 -2.00 1.72 -7.11
C LEU A 75 -2.04 2.36 -8.50
N THR A 76 -1.62 1.66 -9.56
CA THR A 76 -1.44 2.25 -10.89
C THR A 76 -2.11 1.50 -12.04
N ASP A 77 -2.26 0.17 -11.95
CA ASP A 77 -2.54 -0.64 -13.14
C ASP A 77 -3.91 -1.32 -13.12
N CYS A 78 -4.44 -1.63 -11.93
CA CYS A 78 -5.67 -2.41 -11.80
C CYS A 78 -6.83 -1.72 -12.52
N PRO A 79 -7.45 -2.36 -13.53
CA PRO A 79 -8.56 -1.77 -14.28
C PRO A 79 -9.81 -1.62 -13.41
N ALA A 80 -10.04 -2.53 -12.46
CA ALA A 80 -11.16 -2.46 -11.53
C ALA A 80 -11.13 -1.17 -10.67
N TYR A 81 -9.95 -0.59 -10.45
CA TYR A 81 -9.74 0.61 -9.64
C TYR A 81 -9.46 1.87 -10.46
N GLU A 82 -9.53 1.79 -11.79
CA GLU A 82 -9.19 2.90 -12.69
C GLU A 82 -10.02 4.16 -12.38
N ALA A 83 -11.33 4.02 -12.22
CA ALA A 83 -12.20 5.17 -11.96
C ALA A 83 -11.84 5.89 -10.65
N ALA A 84 -11.53 5.14 -9.58
CA ALA A 84 -11.13 5.71 -8.29
C ALA A 84 -9.74 6.37 -8.37
N ARG A 85 -8.81 5.74 -9.09
CA ARG A 85 -7.47 6.26 -9.34
C ARG A 85 -7.51 7.55 -10.16
N ARG A 86 -8.28 7.57 -11.24
CA ARG A 86 -8.42 8.72 -12.15
C ARG A 86 -8.99 9.95 -11.46
N ARG A 87 -10.00 9.78 -10.59
CA ARG A 87 -10.54 10.88 -9.77
C ARG A 87 -9.50 11.54 -8.86
N ARG A 88 -8.46 10.80 -8.46
CA ARG A 88 -7.53 11.22 -7.41
C ARG A 88 -6.17 11.70 -7.92
N TRP A 89 -5.66 11.07 -8.98
CA TRP A 89 -4.34 11.37 -9.56
C TRP A 89 -4.37 11.70 -11.04
N GLY A 90 -5.53 11.60 -11.71
CA GLY A 90 -5.62 11.79 -13.16
C GLY A 90 -5.26 10.52 -13.94
N VAL A 91 -4.89 10.69 -15.20
CA VAL A 91 -4.60 9.58 -16.13
C VAL A 91 -3.20 9.04 -15.88
N ASP A 92 -3.07 7.71 -15.87
CA ASP A 92 -1.81 6.95 -15.81
C ASP A 92 -0.78 7.47 -14.78
N PRO A 93 -1.15 7.53 -13.48
CA PRO A 93 -0.21 7.99 -12.48
C PRO A 93 0.94 6.99 -12.33
N ARG A 94 2.17 7.49 -12.23
CA ARG A 94 3.33 6.63 -11.98
C ARG A 94 3.41 6.30 -10.49
N LEU A 95 3.87 5.09 -10.17
CA LEU A 95 3.97 4.62 -8.79
C LEU A 95 4.80 5.55 -7.89
N VAL A 96 5.88 6.12 -8.43
CA VAL A 96 6.74 7.09 -7.72
C VAL A 96 5.98 8.37 -7.33
N ASP A 97 5.07 8.85 -8.18
CA ASP A 97 4.29 10.06 -7.93
C ASP A 97 3.16 9.77 -6.92
N VAL A 98 2.59 8.56 -6.95
CA VAL A 98 1.58 8.11 -5.97
C VAL A 98 2.20 7.98 -4.58
N LEU A 99 3.30 7.24 -4.46
CA LEU A 99 3.96 6.96 -3.18
C LEU A 99 4.81 8.13 -2.65
N GLY A 100 5.26 9.03 -3.53
CA GLY A 100 5.94 10.27 -3.18
C GLY A 100 4.99 11.45 -2.93
N GLY A 101 3.72 11.33 -3.33
CA GLY A 101 2.69 12.35 -3.15
C GLY A 101 2.10 12.38 -1.73
N PRO A 102 1.01 13.14 -1.50
CA PRO A 102 0.40 13.25 -0.18
C PRO A 102 -0.08 11.89 0.36
N ALA A 103 0.37 11.50 1.56
CA ALA A 103 0.09 10.20 2.17
C ALA A 103 -1.42 9.93 2.32
N THR A 104 -2.20 10.97 2.61
CA THR A 104 -3.66 10.90 2.75
C THR A 104 -4.36 10.48 1.45
N LYS A 105 -3.80 10.81 0.27
CA LYS A 105 -4.36 10.36 -1.01
C LYS A 105 -4.27 8.83 -1.13
N VAL A 106 -3.14 8.23 -0.76
CA VAL A 106 -2.97 6.78 -0.82
C VAL A 106 -3.95 6.09 0.14
N VAL A 107 -4.01 6.54 1.40
CA VAL A 107 -4.90 5.94 2.41
C VAL A 107 -6.36 6.03 2.01
N THR A 108 -6.83 7.21 1.60
CA THR A 108 -8.23 7.39 1.16
C THR A 108 -8.56 6.61 -0.11
N PHE A 109 -7.59 6.39 -1.00
CA PHE A 109 -7.79 5.49 -2.14
C PHE A 109 -7.99 4.05 -1.71
N ILE A 110 -7.16 3.55 -0.79
CA ILE A 110 -7.25 2.18 -0.26
C ILE A 110 -8.62 1.95 0.41
N GLU A 111 -9.09 2.93 1.17
CA GLU A 111 -10.43 2.92 1.77
C GLU A 111 -11.53 2.94 0.69
N ASP A 112 -11.43 3.83 -0.31
CA ASP A 112 -12.42 3.96 -1.38
C ASP A 112 -12.59 2.68 -2.22
N VAL A 113 -11.50 1.94 -2.45
CA VAL A 113 -11.53 0.69 -3.24
C VAL A 113 -11.79 -0.55 -2.39
N GLY A 114 -12.05 -0.37 -1.09
CA GLY A 114 -12.37 -1.45 -0.16
C GLY A 114 -11.20 -2.39 0.16
N ARG A 115 -9.96 -2.00 -0.13
CA ARG A 115 -8.75 -2.80 0.13
C ARG A 115 -8.21 -2.55 1.54
N THR A 116 -9.09 -2.53 2.54
CA THR A 116 -8.70 -2.20 3.93
C THR A 116 -8.27 -3.41 4.76
N GLU A 117 -8.60 -4.60 4.29
CA GLU A 117 -8.26 -5.89 4.90
C GLU A 117 -7.53 -6.79 3.89
N PRO A 118 -6.72 -7.76 4.35
CA PRO A 118 -6.13 -8.75 3.47
C PRO A 118 -7.20 -9.48 2.65
N PRO A 119 -7.08 -9.55 1.31
CA PRO A 119 -8.05 -10.22 0.45
C PRO A 119 -7.91 -11.73 0.54
N LEU A 120 -8.31 -12.32 1.67
CA LEU A 120 -8.19 -13.77 1.89
C LEU A 120 -9.37 -14.52 1.29
N ASP A 121 -9.09 -15.71 0.75
CA ASP A 121 -10.14 -16.63 0.34
C ASP A 121 -10.93 -17.12 1.55
N PRO A 122 -12.25 -17.37 1.39
CA PRO A 122 -13.03 -17.96 2.45
C PRO A 122 -12.47 -19.35 2.80
N PRO A 123 -12.50 -19.74 4.08
CA PRO A 123 -12.05 -21.06 4.48
C PRO A 123 -12.84 -22.15 3.73
N ALA A 124 -12.15 -23.22 3.33
CA ALA A 124 -12.79 -24.35 2.68
C ALA A 124 -13.94 -24.89 3.55
N PRO A 125 -15.08 -25.28 2.96
CA PRO A 125 -16.16 -25.89 3.72
C PRO A 125 -15.66 -27.15 4.43
N PRO A 126 -16.20 -27.47 5.62
CA PRO A 126 -15.82 -28.69 6.32
C PRO A 126 -16.11 -29.91 5.43
N PRO A 127 -15.29 -30.97 5.53
CA PRO A 127 -15.58 -32.22 4.83
C PRO A 127 -16.93 -32.80 5.28
N PRO A 128 -17.62 -33.56 4.40
CA PRO A 128 -18.92 -34.17 4.71
C PRO A 128 -18.87 -35.22 5.82
#